data_AF-A0A381V953-F1
#
_entry.id   AF-A0A381V953-F1
#
_cell.length_a   1.000
_cell.length_b   1.000
_cell.length_c   1.000
_cell.angle_alpha   90.00
_cell.angle_beta   90.00
_cell.angle_gamma   90.00
#
_symmetry.space_group_name_H-M   'P 1'
#
loop_
_entity.id
_entity.type
_entity.pdbx_description
1 polymer ?
#
loop_
_entity_poly.entity_id
_entity_poly.type
_entity_poly.pdbx_seq_one_letter_code
_entity_poly.pdbx_strand_id
1 'polypeptide(L)'
;MSYIKNLFDFLSAPTISFTLLTVAFPFIFPPTDWFDKKNKQWGVYKLWTNKGAFWIFMSITFFFVIGYFDPYFNLTMTKPDNIPIILMIYSM
;
A
#
# COMPACT_ATOMS: atom_id res chain seq x y z
N MET A 1 -5.96 15.16 -17.98
CA MET A 1 -5.96 13.69 -18.12
C MET A 1 -4.58 13.12 -18.47
N SER A 2 -3.91 13.56 -19.54
CA SER A 2 -2.57 13.07 -19.93
C SER A 2 -1.51 13.20 -18.83
N TYR A 3 -1.41 14.36 -18.16
CA TYR A 3 -0.43 14.57 -17.10
C TYR A 3 -0.60 13.65 -15.89
N ILE A 4 -1.84 13.42 -15.46
CA ILE A 4 -2.14 12.54 -14.32
C ILE A 4 -1.78 11.10 -14.67
N LYS A 5 -2.18 10.63 -15.86
CA LYS A 5 -1.83 9.30 -16.36
C LYS A 5 -0.32 9.11 -16.43
N ASN A 6 0.41 10.04 -17.04
CA ASN A 6 1.87 9.96 -17.18
C ASN A 6 2.58 9.98 -15.81
N LEU A 7 2.04 10.70 -14.83
CA LEU A 7 2.57 10.69 -13.46
C LEU A 7 2.43 9.29 -12.84
N PHE A 8 1.25 8.67 -12.94
CA PHE A 8 1.03 7.32 -12.42
C PHE A 8 1.87 6.28 -13.18
N ASP A 9 1.94 6.36 -14.51
CA ASP A 9 2.78 5.48 -15.32
C ASP A 9 4.26 5.56 -14.89
N PHE A 10 4.75 6.78 -14.60
CA PHE A 10 6.12 7.00 -14.10
C PHE A 10 6.32 6.41 -12.70
N LEU A 11 5.40 6.69 -11.76
CA LEU A 11 5.50 6.18 -10.39
C LEU A 11 5.39 4.64 -10.34
N SER A 12 4.53 4.07 -11.17
CA SER A 12 4.29 2.63 -11.29
C SER A 12 5.39 1.89 -12.08
N ALA A 13 6.34 2.59 -12.70
CA ALA A 13 7.50 1.96 -13.30
C ALA A 13 8.24 1.14 -12.23
N PRO A 14 8.51 -0.18 -12.45
CA PRO A 14 9.01 -1.06 -11.40
C PRO A 14 10.26 -0.56 -10.69
N THR A 15 11.22 -0.01 -11.43
CA THR A 15 12.45 0.58 -10.86
C THR A 15 12.14 1.75 -9.94
N ILE A 16 11.25 2.66 -10.34
CA ILE A 16 10.87 3.84 -9.55
C ILE A 16 10.10 3.41 -8.31
N SER A 17 9.06 2.58 -8.47
CA SER A 17 8.29 2.03 -7.35
C SER A 17 9.17 1.31 -6.33
N PHE A 18 10.06 0.43 -6.80
CA PHE A 18 10.95 -0.33 -5.92
C PHE A 18 11.94 0.59 -5.16
N THR A 19 12.53 1.57 -5.85
CA THR A 19 13.42 2.54 -5.20
C THR A 19 12.67 3.36 -4.15
N LEU A 20 11.49 3.87 -4.48
CA LEU A 20 10.66 4.64 -3.53
C LEU A 20 10.31 3.81 -2.30
N LEU A 21 9.87 2.56 -2.49
CA LEU A 21 9.58 1.64 -1.40
C LEU A 21 10.83 1.38 -0.55
N THR A 22 11.97 1.10 -1.17
CA THR A 22 13.23 0.82 -0.46
C THR A 22 13.65 2.00 0.41
N VAL A 23 13.56 3.22 -0.12
CA VAL A 23 13.91 4.44 0.62
C VAL A 23 12.89 4.76 1.71
N ALA A 24 11.59 4.53 1.46
CA ALA A 24 10.53 4.78 2.43
C ALA A 24 10.47 3.74 3.55
N PHE A 25 10.86 2.50 3.27
CA PHE A 25 10.76 1.36 4.19
C PHE A 25 11.34 1.64 5.59
N PRO A 26 12.59 2.12 5.75
CA PRO A 26 13.13 2.37 7.08
C PRO A 26 12.44 3.53 7.82
N PHE A 27 11.66 4.38 7.16
CA PHE A 27 10.87 5.41 7.84
C PHE A 27 9.51 4.88 8.31
N ILE A 28 8.99 3.86 7.64
CA ILE A 28 7.73 3.17 7.99
C ILE A 28 8.00 2.13 9.08
N PHE A 29 9.09 1.37 8.95
CA PHE A 29 9.59 0.35 9.86
C PHE A 29 10.99 0.74 10.36
N PRO A 30 11.10 1.58 11.40
CA PRO A 30 12.38 2.13 11.84
C PRO A 30 13.35 1.06 12.35
N PRO A 31 14.53 0.87 11.71
CA PRO A 31 15.53 -0.10 12.14
C PRO A 31 16.52 0.48 13.16
N THR A 32 16.55 1.80 13.34
CA THR A 32 17.46 2.50 14.27
C THR A 32 16.75 3.66 14.97
N ASP A 33 17.33 4.15 16.07
CA ASP A 33 16.79 5.28 16.86
C ASP A 33 16.62 6.56 16.03
N TRP A 34 17.49 6.78 15.05
CA TRP A 34 17.39 7.95 14.16
C TRP A 34 16.11 7.87 13.31
N PHE A 35 15.82 6.70 12.74
CA PHE A 35 14.60 6.47 11.97
C PHE A 35 13.36 6.51 12.86
N ASP A 36 13.42 5.96 14.07
CA ASP A 36 12.31 5.99 15.03
C ASP A 36 11.95 7.43 15.42
N LYS A 37 12.96 8.28 15.67
CA LYS A 37 12.75 9.71 15.93
C LYS A 37 12.04 10.41 14.77
N LYS A 38 12.41 10.09 13.52
CA LYS A 38 11.74 10.66 12.32
C LYS A 38 10.33 10.13 12.15
N ASN A 39 10.12 8.82 12.32
CA ASN A 39 8.82 8.17 12.29
C ASN A 39 7.84 8.83 13.29
N LYS A 40 8.29 9.07 14.53
CA LYS A 40 7.53 9.78 15.57
C LYS A 40 7.28 11.25 15.23
N GLN A 41 8.31 11.96 14.75
CA GLN A 41 8.21 13.36 14.34
C GLN A 41 7.16 13.57 13.22
N TRP A 42 7.11 12.67 12.25
CA TRP A 42 6.15 12.73 11.13
C TRP A 42 4.81 12.08 11.45
N GLY A 43 4.66 11.44 12.61
CA GLY A 43 3.43 10.78 13.02
C GLY A 43 3.15 9.45 12.30
N VAL A 44 4.13 8.87 11.60
CA VAL A 44 4.00 7.60 10.88
C VAL A 44 3.67 6.45 11.84
N TYR A 45 4.16 6.51 13.08
CA TYR A 45 3.84 5.54 14.14
C TYR A 45 2.33 5.38 14.38
N LYS A 46 1.51 6.39 14.04
CA LYS A 46 0.06 6.34 14.21
C LYS A 46 -0.58 5.28 13.30
N LEU A 47 0.05 4.90 12.20
CA LEU A 47 -0.36 3.79 11.34
C LEU A 47 -0.42 2.46 12.12
N TRP A 48 0.45 2.30 13.11
CA TRP A 48 0.59 1.09 13.92
C TRP A 48 -0.28 1.08 15.19
N THR A 49 -1.20 2.04 15.32
CA THR A 49 -2.20 2.04 16.40
C THR A 49 -3.45 1.28 15.95
N ASN A 50 -4.30 0.82 16.88
CA ASN A 50 -5.58 0.17 16.52
C ASN A 50 -6.43 1.04 15.58
N LYS A 51 -6.44 2.37 15.81
CA LYS A 51 -7.13 3.32 14.94
C LYS A 51 -6.49 3.40 13.56
N GLY A 52 -5.15 3.40 13.48
CA GLY A 52 -4.40 3.36 12.23
C GLY A 52 -4.67 2.08 11.44
N ALA A 53 -4.59 0.92 12.09
CA ALA A 53 -4.91 -0.37 11.52
C ALA A 53 -6.33 -0.38 10.95
N PHE A 54 -7.33 0.09 11.71
CA PHE A 54 -8.71 0.22 11.22
C PHE A 54 -8.80 1.02 9.92
N TRP A 55 -8.13 2.18 9.84
CA TRP A 55 -8.13 3.00 8.61
C TRP A 55 -7.41 2.32 7.44
N ILE A 56 -6.31 1.61 7.71
CA ILE A 56 -5.59 0.84 6.68
C ILE A 56 -6.49 -0.25 6.12
N PHE A 57 -7.11 -1.05 7.00
CA PHE A 57 -8.04 -2.11 6.61
C PHE A 57 -9.21 -1.56 5.79
N MET A 58 -9.87 -0.50 6.28
CA MET A 58 -10.97 0.14 5.55
C MET A 58 -10.54 0.64 4.17
N SER A 59 -9.35 1.24 4.06
CA SER A 59 -8.82 1.73 2.78
C SER A 59 -8.52 0.60 1.81
N ILE A 60 -7.93 -0.49 2.30
CA ILE A 60 -7.64 -1.68 1.50
C ILE A 60 -8.94 -2.32 1.00
N THR A 61 -9.92 -2.55 1.89
CA THR A 61 -11.22 -3.10 1.51
C THR A 61 -11.93 -2.21 0.49
N PHE A 62 -11.93 -0.89 0.71
CA PHE A 62 -12.51 0.06 -0.23
C PHE A 62 -11.85 0.00 -1.62
N PHE A 63 -10.51 -0.09 -1.66
CA PHE A 63 -9.76 -0.26 -2.90
C PHE A 63 -10.14 -1.54 -3.65
N PHE A 64 -10.23 -2.68 -2.93
CA PHE A 64 -10.67 -3.95 -3.51
C PHE A 64 -12.10 -3.89 -4.05
N VAL A 65 -13.02 -3.30 -3.30
CA VAL A 65 -14.43 -3.17 -3.71
C VAL A 65 -14.56 -2.32 -4.97
N ILE A 66 -13.90 -1.17 -5.03
CA ILE A 66 -13.90 -0.32 -6.22
C ILE A 66 -13.25 -1.05 -7.40
N GLY A 67 -12.08 -1.64 -7.17
CA GLY A 67 -11.34 -2.32 -8.23
C GLY A 67 -12.08 -3.53 -8.79
N TYR A 68 -12.97 -4.17 -8.03
CA TYR A 68 -13.82 -5.26 -8.55
C TYR A 68 -14.70 -4.81 -9.73
N PHE A 69 -15.07 -3.53 -9.79
CA PHE A 69 -15.83 -2.96 -10.91
C PHE A 69 -14.97 -2.58 -12.12
N ASP A 70 -13.64 -2.62 -12.01
CA ASP A 70 -12.72 -2.47 -13.13
C ASP A 70 -12.46 -3.84 -13.79
N PRO A 71 -12.72 -4.01 -15.11
CA PRO A 71 -12.58 -5.30 -15.78
C PRO A 71 -11.16 -5.89 -15.74
N TYR A 72 -10.12 -5.06 -15.81
CA TYR A 72 -8.73 -5.52 -15.84
C TYR A 72 -8.24 -5.94 -14.45
N PHE A 73 -8.64 -5.19 -13.44
CA PHE A 73 -8.35 -5.50 -12.05
C PHE A 73 -9.12 -6.73 -11.59
N ASN A 74 -10.41 -6.84 -11.91
CA ASN A 74 -11.22 -8.02 -11.62
C ASN A 74 -10.57 -9.29 -12.17
N LEU A 75 -10.20 -9.29 -13.46
CA LEU A 75 -9.48 -10.40 -14.10
C LEU A 75 -8.18 -10.79 -13.39
N THR A 76 -7.50 -9.82 -12.79
CA THR A 76 -6.27 -10.07 -12.03
C THR A 76 -6.60 -10.70 -10.68
N MET A 77 -7.62 -10.20 -9.98
CA MET A 77 -7.95 -10.63 -8.62
C MET A 77 -8.67 -11.96 -8.54
N THR A 78 -9.46 -12.30 -9.54
CA THR A 78 -10.17 -13.57 -9.62
C THR A 78 -9.27 -14.71 -10.13
N LYS A 79 -7.99 -14.45 -10.40
CA LYS A 79 -7.06 -15.55 -10.69
C LYS A 79 -6.97 -16.50 -9.49
N PRO A 80 -6.93 -17.82 -9.71
CA PRO A 80 -6.95 -18.80 -8.62
C PRO A 80 -5.84 -18.63 -7.57
N ASP A 81 -4.67 -18.14 -7.97
CA ASP A 81 -3.52 -17.87 -7.10
C ASP A 81 -3.69 -16.58 -6.27
N ASN A 82 -4.42 -15.59 -6.78
CA ASN A 82 -4.62 -14.31 -6.12
C ASN A 82 -5.73 -14.35 -5.07
N ILE A 83 -6.73 -15.23 -5.20
CA ILE A 83 -7.82 -15.35 -4.22
C ILE A 83 -7.28 -15.67 -2.80
N PRO A 84 -6.40 -16.68 -2.60
CA PRO A 84 -5.78 -16.92 -1.30
C PRO A 84 -4.98 -15.72 -0.76
N ILE A 85 -4.23 -15.02 -1.61
CA ILE A 85 -3.42 -13.86 -1.22
C ILE A 85 -4.32 -12.73 -0.70
N ILE A 86 -5.46 -12.48 -1.35
CA ILE A 86 -6.43 -11.48 -0.90
C ILE A 86 -7.05 -11.90 0.44
N LEU A 87 -7.40 -13.18 0.59
CA LEU A 87 -7.94 -13.70 1.84
C LEU A 87 -6.94 -13.60 3.00
N MET A 88 -5.64 -13.76 2.74
CA MET A 88 -4.59 -13.61 3.76
C MET A 88 -4.58 -12.21 4.39
N ILE A 89 -5.03 -11.18 3.68
CA ILE A 89 -5.15 -9.83 4.25
C ILE A 89 -6.15 -9.84 5.42
N TYR A 90 -7.20 -10.66 5.36
CA TYR A 90 -8.31 -10.68 6.32
C TYR A 90 -8.26 -11.86 7.30
N SER A 91 -7.32 -12.79 7.13
CA SER A 91 -7.28 -14.03 7.91
C SER A 91 -6.31 -14.02 9.10
N MET A 92 -5.80 -12.84 9.48
CA MET A 92 -4.96 -12.66 10.66
C MET A 92 -5.76 -12.19 11.88
#